data_AF-A0A3B6UAH7-F1
#
_entry.id   AF-A0A3B6UAH7-F1
#
_cell.length_a   1.000
_cell.length_b   1.000
_cell.length_c   1.000
_cell.angle_alpha   90.00
_cell.angle_beta   90.00
_cell.angle_gamma   90.00
#
_symmetry.space_group_name_H-M   'P 1'
#
loop_
_entity.id
_entity.type
_entity.pdbx_description
1 polymer ?
#
loop_
_entity_poly.entity_id
_entity_poly.type
_entity_poly.pdbx_seq_one_letter_code
_entity_poly.pdbx_strand_id
1 'polypeptide(L)'
;MKVSVVSRSGREVVKGGIELKDSAKVADLQEAIHAKTKKYYPARQRLTLPAQPGKSGKPVVLNQKASLSEYCEKGSGSLTVVFKDLGPQVYYSTLFFWEYVGPLIIYPIFYYLPVYKYFGYEGERVIHPVQTYAMYYFCFHYFKRIMETFFVHRFSHATSPVSNVFRNCAYYWTFGAYIAYYCNHPLYTPVSDLQMKIGFGIGVVCQIANFYCHILLRNLRSPTGSGGYQIPRGFLFNIVTCANYTTEIYQWLGFNIATQTVAGYVFLAVAAAIMTNWALGKHSRLRKLFDGKDGRPKYPRRWVILPPFL
;
A
#
# COMPACT_ATOMS: atom_id res chain seq x y z
N MET A 1 -11.61 14.94 -33.05
CA MET A 1 -12.62 14.89 -31.97
C MET A 1 -12.54 16.09 -31.04
N LYS A 2 -13.69 16.70 -30.68
CA LYS A 2 -13.76 17.77 -29.66
C LYS A 2 -14.06 17.18 -28.28
N VAL A 3 -13.23 17.51 -27.28
CA VAL A 3 -13.38 17.02 -25.90
C VAL A 3 -13.73 18.17 -24.95
N SER A 4 -14.91 18.10 -24.35
CA SER A 4 -15.37 19.02 -23.32
C SER A 4 -14.89 18.55 -21.95
N VAL A 5 -14.10 19.37 -21.25
CA VAL A 5 -13.54 19.06 -19.93
C VAL A 5 -14.27 19.86 -18.87
N VAL A 6 -15.13 19.19 -18.09
CA VAL A 6 -16.01 19.82 -17.09
C VAL A 6 -15.70 19.35 -15.68
N SER A 7 -15.99 20.18 -14.69
CA SER A 7 -16.00 19.78 -13.28
C SER A 7 -17.24 18.93 -12.96
N ARG A 8 -17.31 18.37 -11.75
CA ARG A 8 -18.52 17.69 -11.26
C ARG A 8 -19.77 18.56 -11.23
N SER A 9 -19.59 19.87 -11.08
CA SER A 9 -20.69 20.85 -11.10
C SER A 9 -21.09 21.29 -12.51
N GLY A 10 -20.52 20.69 -13.56
CA GLY A 10 -20.76 21.08 -14.96
C GLY A 10 -19.93 22.28 -15.43
N ARG A 11 -19.28 23.03 -14.53
CA ARG A 11 -18.40 24.15 -14.91
C ARG A 11 -17.25 23.69 -15.81
N GLU A 12 -17.01 24.38 -16.92
CA GLU A 12 -15.85 24.14 -17.78
C GLU A 12 -14.54 24.38 -17.03
N VAL A 13 -13.67 23.36 -17.04
CA VAL A 13 -12.32 23.43 -16.48
C VAL A 13 -11.37 24.01 -17.53
N VAL A 14 -11.61 23.68 -18.81
CA VAL A 14 -10.88 24.22 -19.95
C VAL A 14 -11.89 24.89 -20.87
N LYS A 15 -11.86 26.22 -20.95
CA LYS A 15 -12.78 27.00 -21.79
C LYS A 15 -12.71 26.57 -23.25
N GLY A 16 -13.87 26.31 -23.85
CA GLY A 16 -14.00 25.90 -25.26
C GLY A 16 -13.55 24.46 -25.56
N GLY A 17 -13.17 23.68 -24.53
CA GLY A 17 -12.72 22.30 -24.69
C GLY A 17 -11.32 22.16 -25.32
N ILE A 18 -11.02 20.95 -25.77
CA ILE A 18 -9.74 20.57 -26.39
C ILE A 18 -10.04 19.77 -27.65
N GLU A 19 -9.43 20.14 -28.76
CA GLU A 19 -9.48 19.37 -30.00
C GLU A 19 -8.27 18.44 -30.09
N LEU A 20 -8.53 17.17 -30.35
CA LEU A 20 -7.51 16.12 -30.48
C LEU A 20 -7.80 15.28 -31.73
N LYS A 21 -6.75 14.65 -32.26
CA LYS A 21 -6.87 13.63 -33.31
C LYS A 21 -7.69 12.45 -32.79
N ASP A 22 -8.40 11.75 -33.66
CA ASP A 22 -9.25 10.62 -33.24
C ASP A 22 -8.45 9.40 -32.74
N SER A 23 -7.16 9.35 -33.08
CA SER A 23 -6.19 8.37 -32.57
C SER A 23 -5.55 8.76 -31.23
N ALA A 24 -5.91 9.91 -30.66
CA ALA A 24 -5.34 10.39 -29.42
C ALA A 24 -5.76 9.52 -28.23
N LYS A 25 -4.82 9.32 -27.31
CA LYS A 25 -5.01 8.60 -26.05
C LYS A 25 -5.46 9.54 -24.95
N VAL A 26 -5.96 8.95 -23.87
CA VAL A 26 -6.30 9.69 -22.65
C VAL A 26 -5.08 10.45 -22.09
N ALA A 27 -3.88 9.90 -22.21
CA ALA A 27 -2.64 10.60 -21.83
C ALA A 27 -2.43 11.91 -22.61
N ASP A 28 -2.71 11.92 -23.91
CA ASP A 28 -2.58 13.11 -24.77
C ASP A 28 -3.56 14.21 -24.33
N LEU A 29 -4.77 13.82 -23.93
CA LEU A 29 -5.74 14.75 -23.33
C LEU A 29 -5.25 15.34 -22.02
N GLN A 30 -4.62 14.53 -21.15
CA GLN A 30 -4.06 15.04 -19.90
C GLN A 30 -2.94 16.04 -20.16
N GLU A 31 -2.05 15.77 -21.12
CA GLU A 31 -1.01 16.72 -21.52
C GLU A 31 -1.60 18.00 -22.12
N ALA A 32 -2.64 17.90 -22.94
CA ALA A 32 -3.32 19.07 -23.50
C ALA A 32 -3.99 19.93 -22.41
N ILE A 33 -4.60 19.31 -21.38
CA ILE A 33 -5.13 20.02 -20.21
C ILE A 33 -3.98 20.73 -19.47
N HIS A 34 -2.85 20.05 -19.27
CA HIS A 34 -1.69 20.63 -18.60
C HIS A 34 -1.08 21.80 -19.38
N ALA A 35 -1.03 21.69 -20.72
CA ALA A 35 -0.53 22.76 -21.59
C ALA A 35 -1.37 24.04 -21.45
N LYS A 36 -2.71 23.91 -21.38
CA LYS A 36 -3.62 25.04 -21.17
C LYS A 36 -3.66 25.52 -19.72
N THR A 37 -3.47 24.63 -18.74
CA THR A 37 -3.50 24.97 -17.31
C THR A 37 -2.36 24.28 -16.57
N LYS A 38 -1.20 24.96 -16.48
CA LYS A 38 0.05 24.39 -15.95
C LYS A 38 -0.05 23.79 -14.55
N LYS A 39 -0.96 24.28 -13.70
CA LYS A 39 -1.25 23.73 -12.36
C LYS A 39 -1.66 22.24 -12.39
N TYR A 40 -2.34 21.80 -13.45
CA TYR A 40 -2.92 20.45 -13.55
C TYR A 40 -2.02 19.55 -14.39
N TYR A 41 -0.86 19.17 -13.86
CA TYR A 41 0.00 18.17 -14.49
C TYR A 41 -0.67 16.78 -14.50
N PRO A 42 -0.35 15.88 -15.45
CA PRO A 42 -1.12 14.66 -15.72
C PRO A 42 -1.45 13.79 -14.50
N ALA A 43 -0.49 13.56 -13.61
CA ALA A 43 -0.71 12.72 -12.42
C ALA A 43 -1.75 13.30 -11.44
N ARG A 44 -1.93 14.63 -11.42
CA ARG A 44 -2.92 15.34 -10.60
C ARG A 44 -4.35 15.21 -11.14
N GLN A 45 -4.49 14.76 -12.39
CA GLN A 45 -5.78 14.72 -13.08
C GLN A 45 -6.43 13.34 -12.95
N ARG A 46 -7.68 13.31 -12.49
CA ARG A 46 -8.55 12.15 -12.64
C ARG A 46 -9.67 12.47 -13.60
N LEU A 47 -9.70 11.76 -14.72
CA LEU A 47 -10.73 11.89 -15.75
C LEU A 47 -11.73 10.73 -15.62
N THR A 48 -13.02 11.05 -15.60
CA THR A 48 -14.11 10.08 -15.56
C THR A 48 -15.19 10.41 -16.58
N LEU A 49 -15.93 9.42 -17.04
CA LEU A 49 -17.16 9.68 -17.79
C LEU A 49 -18.22 10.32 -16.88
N PRO A 50 -19.12 11.16 -17.44
CA PRO A 50 -20.28 11.68 -16.72
C PRO A 50 -21.10 10.54 -16.10
N ALA A 51 -21.67 10.79 -14.93
CA ALA A 51 -22.56 9.82 -14.31
C ALA A 51 -23.83 9.68 -15.17
N GLN A 52 -24.22 8.45 -15.50
CA GLN A 52 -25.48 8.21 -16.20
C GLN A 52 -26.66 8.40 -15.22
N PRO A 53 -27.69 9.18 -15.58
CA PRO A 53 -28.90 9.32 -14.77
C PRO A 53 -29.51 7.94 -14.46
N GLY A 54 -29.87 7.68 -13.21
CA GLY A 54 -30.54 6.44 -12.79
C GLY A 54 -29.64 5.22 -12.55
N LYS A 55 -28.33 5.27 -12.86
CA LYS A 55 -27.38 4.19 -12.50
C LYS A 55 -26.59 4.54 -11.25
N SER A 56 -26.90 3.88 -10.13
CA SER A 56 -26.08 3.95 -8.92
C SER A 56 -24.77 3.19 -9.11
N GLY A 57 -23.71 3.87 -9.53
CA GLY A 57 -22.41 3.25 -9.79
C GLY A 57 -21.24 4.22 -9.59
N LYS A 58 -20.03 3.67 -9.36
CA LYS A 58 -18.82 4.49 -9.37
C LYS A 58 -18.56 5.00 -10.80
N PRO A 59 -18.17 6.27 -10.99
CA PRO A 59 -17.88 6.80 -12.30
C PRO A 59 -16.77 5.99 -12.99
N VAL A 60 -16.94 5.73 -14.29
CA VAL A 60 -15.94 5.02 -15.10
C VAL A 60 -14.71 5.91 -15.23
N VAL A 61 -13.57 5.44 -14.75
CA VAL A 61 -12.29 6.15 -14.82
C VAL A 61 -11.63 5.84 -16.16
N LEU A 62 -11.18 6.87 -16.87
CA LEU A 62 -10.52 6.71 -18.16
C LEU A 62 -9.10 6.15 -17.95
N ASN A 63 -8.73 5.13 -18.72
CA ASN A 63 -7.39 4.56 -18.70
C ASN A 63 -6.44 5.39 -19.58
N GLN A 64 -5.33 5.86 -19.01
CA GLN A 64 -4.33 6.69 -19.71
C GLN A 64 -3.84 6.10 -21.03
N LYS A 65 -3.76 4.77 -21.13
CA LYS A 65 -3.25 4.06 -22.32
C LYS A 65 -4.32 3.81 -23.38
N ALA A 66 -5.60 3.91 -23.03
CA ALA A 66 -6.72 3.67 -23.93
C ALA A 66 -6.90 4.83 -24.92
N SER A 67 -7.41 4.52 -26.11
CA SER A 67 -7.81 5.53 -27.08
C SER A 67 -9.02 6.32 -26.57
N LEU A 68 -9.09 7.62 -26.83
CA LEU A 68 -10.27 8.43 -26.50
C LEU A 68 -11.52 7.95 -27.25
N SER A 69 -11.33 7.41 -28.46
CA SER A 69 -12.42 6.85 -29.27
C SER A 69 -13.13 5.66 -28.63
N GLU A 70 -12.47 4.92 -27.73
CA GLU A 70 -13.09 3.83 -26.96
C GLU A 70 -14.19 4.32 -26.01
N TYR A 71 -14.15 5.60 -25.63
CA TYR A 71 -15.08 6.22 -24.69
C TYR A 71 -16.14 7.08 -25.36
N CYS A 72 -16.08 7.25 -26.68
CA CYS A 72 -17.05 8.01 -27.45
C CYS A 72 -18.25 7.16 -27.84
N GLU A 73 -19.44 7.76 -27.77
CA GLU A 73 -20.61 7.20 -28.43
C GLU A 73 -20.41 7.26 -29.95
N LYS A 74 -20.69 6.15 -30.63
CA LYS A 74 -20.54 6.01 -32.08
C LYS A 74 -21.36 7.12 -32.78
N GLY A 75 -20.69 7.98 -33.55
CA GLY A 75 -21.32 9.04 -34.35
C GLY A 75 -21.40 10.44 -33.70
N SER A 76 -21.05 10.61 -32.43
CA SER A 76 -21.18 11.91 -31.73
C SER A 76 -20.10 12.94 -32.10
N GLY A 77 -18.90 12.51 -32.52
CA GLY A 77 -17.76 13.41 -32.81
C GLY A 77 -17.23 14.22 -31.62
N SER A 78 -17.90 14.15 -30.47
CA SER A 78 -17.61 14.89 -29.25
C SER A 78 -17.62 13.99 -28.01
N LEU A 79 -16.76 14.31 -27.05
CA LEU A 79 -16.63 13.59 -25.77
C LEU A 79 -16.72 14.56 -24.61
N THR A 80 -17.57 14.29 -23.63
CA THR A 80 -17.55 15.03 -22.37
C THR A 80 -16.84 14.21 -21.30
N VAL A 81 -15.84 14.80 -20.64
CA VAL A 81 -15.12 14.18 -19.52
C VAL A 81 -15.26 15.03 -18.26
N VAL A 82 -15.46 14.36 -17.13
CA VAL A 82 -15.47 14.98 -15.81
C VAL A 82 -14.05 14.95 -15.24
N PHE A 83 -13.50 16.14 -15.01
CA PHE A 83 -12.23 16.37 -14.37
C PHE A 83 -12.38 16.45 -12.86
N LYS A 84 -11.47 15.76 -12.15
CA LYS A 84 -11.25 15.93 -10.72
C LYS A 84 -9.78 16.19 -10.45
N ASP A 85 -9.51 17.27 -9.73
CA ASP A 85 -8.21 17.56 -9.15
C ASP A 85 -7.94 16.62 -7.95
N LEU A 86 -6.84 15.86 -8.01
CA LEU A 86 -6.38 14.97 -6.93
C LEU A 86 -5.46 15.68 -5.92
N GLY A 87 -5.06 16.92 -6.19
CA GLY A 87 -4.05 17.66 -5.42
C GLY A 87 -2.62 17.21 -5.76
N PRO A 88 -1.59 17.74 -5.06
CA PRO A 88 -0.21 17.34 -5.24
C PRO A 88 -0.02 15.83 -5.07
N GLN A 89 0.64 15.22 -6.05
CA GLN A 89 0.89 13.78 -6.14
C GLN A 89 2.38 13.47 -6.02
N VAL A 90 2.68 12.30 -5.46
CA VAL A 90 4.02 11.72 -5.34
C VAL A 90 4.00 10.25 -5.76
N TYR A 91 5.12 9.70 -6.23
CA TYR A 91 5.21 8.28 -6.57
C TYR A 91 5.01 7.38 -5.36
N TYR A 92 4.39 6.21 -5.54
CA TYR A 92 4.25 5.23 -4.46
C TYR A 92 5.60 4.75 -3.91
N SER A 93 6.63 4.63 -4.75
CA SER A 93 7.99 4.29 -4.31
C SER A 93 8.53 5.30 -3.30
N THR A 94 8.37 6.59 -3.57
CA THR A 94 8.76 7.67 -2.66
C THR A 94 7.95 7.65 -1.37
N LEU A 95 6.63 7.44 -1.46
CA LEU A 95 5.76 7.33 -0.28
C LEU A 95 6.22 6.19 0.64
N PHE A 96 6.40 5.00 0.08
CA PHE A 96 6.82 3.82 0.83
C PHE A 96 8.26 3.92 1.35
N PHE A 97 9.16 4.56 0.61
CA PHE A 97 10.49 4.86 1.14
C PHE A 97 10.42 5.69 2.42
N TRP A 98 9.71 6.82 2.40
CA TRP A 98 9.61 7.71 3.57
C TRP A 98 8.84 7.08 4.73
N GLU A 99 7.85 6.24 4.46
CA GLU A 99 7.13 5.55 5.55
C GLU A 99 8.02 4.54 6.28
N TYR A 100 8.92 3.84 5.56
CA TYR A 100 9.77 2.79 6.12
C TYR A 100 11.13 3.28 6.64
N VAL A 101 11.68 4.37 6.09
CA VAL A 101 12.98 4.89 6.52
C VAL A 101 12.97 5.40 7.96
N GLY A 102 11.84 5.94 8.42
CA GLY A 102 11.70 6.43 9.79
C GLY A 102 11.94 5.34 10.83
N PRO A 103 11.14 4.27 10.87
CA PRO A 103 11.36 3.17 11.81
C PRO A 103 12.76 2.55 11.73
N LEU A 104 13.34 2.49 10.52
CA LEU A 104 14.70 2.01 10.29
C LEU A 104 15.78 2.88 10.96
N ILE A 105 15.56 4.19 11.06
CA ILE A 105 16.48 5.14 11.72
C ILE A 105 16.14 5.29 13.21
N ILE A 106 14.86 5.40 13.54
CA ILE A 106 14.37 5.66 14.89
C ILE A 106 14.71 4.52 15.83
N TYR A 107 14.55 3.25 15.41
CA TYR A 107 14.81 2.13 16.31
C TYR A 107 16.28 2.07 16.78
N PRO A 108 17.29 2.17 15.89
CA PRO A 108 18.69 2.29 16.29
C PRO A 108 18.99 3.45 17.23
N ILE A 109 18.30 4.59 17.13
CA ILE A 109 18.49 5.73 18.04
C ILE A 109 18.23 5.30 19.49
N PHE A 110 17.12 4.60 19.77
CA PHE A 110 16.83 4.09 21.12
C PHE A 110 17.77 2.98 21.58
N TYR A 111 18.35 2.22 20.64
CA TYR A 111 19.28 1.14 20.97
C TYR A 111 20.70 1.64 21.26
N TYR A 112 21.27 2.49 20.41
CA TYR A 112 22.68 2.93 20.49
C TYR A 112 22.89 4.22 21.28
N LEU A 113 21.94 5.17 21.24
CA LEU A 113 22.12 6.46 21.89
C LEU A 113 21.56 6.44 23.33
N PRO A 114 22.10 7.27 24.24
CA PRO A 114 21.65 7.34 25.63
C PRO A 114 20.33 8.10 25.78
N VAL A 115 19.32 7.77 24.96
CA VAL A 115 18.02 8.47 24.89
C VAL A 115 17.35 8.53 26.28
N TYR A 116 17.43 7.45 27.05
CA TYR A 116 16.82 7.39 28.39
C TYR A 116 17.49 8.31 29.41
N LYS A 117 18.78 8.62 29.26
CA LYS A 117 19.45 9.61 30.12
C LYS A 117 18.87 11.00 29.92
N TYR A 118 18.56 11.37 28.68
CA TYR A 118 17.86 12.62 28.37
C TYR A 118 16.41 12.64 28.87
N PHE A 119 15.83 11.49 29.19
CA PHE A 119 14.53 11.36 29.85
C PHE A 119 14.62 11.18 31.37
N GLY A 120 15.80 11.43 31.97
CA GLY A 120 16.00 11.43 33.43
C GLY A 120 16.34 10.06 34.03
N TYR A 121 16.66 9.05 33.21
CA TYR A 121 17.17 7.78 33.74
C TYR A 121 18.68 7.89 34.01
N GLU A 122 19.07 7.88 35.28
CA GLU A 122 20.48 8.03 35.70
C GLU A 122 21.24 6.70 35.82
N GLY A 123 20.53 5.56 35.79
CA GLY A 123 21.13 4.24 35.93
C GLY A 123 21.97 3.81 34.73
N GLU A 124 22.74 2.74 34.94
CA GLU A 124 23.36 2.02 33.83
C GLU A 124 22.32 1.21 33.06
N ARG A 125 22.53 1.07 31.75
CA ARG A 125 21.66 0.28 30.87
C ARG A 125 22.39 -1.00 30.50
N VAL A 126 21.87 -2.13 30.99
CA VAL A 126 22.29 -3.45 30.54
C VAL A 126 21.52 -3.80 29.28
N ILE A 127 22.21 -4.24 28.24
CA ILE A 127 21.59 -4.66 26.97
C ILE A 127 21.45 -6.18 26.99
N HIS A 128 20.20 -6.65 26.97
CA HIS A 128 19.89 -8.07 26.87
C HIS A 128 19.96 -8.58 25.42
N PRO A 129 20.29 -9.87 25.18
CA PRO A 129 20.34 -10.43 23.83
C PRO A 129 19.06 -10.20 23.02
N VAL A 130 17.88 -10.29 23.66
CA VAL A 130 16.58 -10.04 23.03
C VAL A 130 16.52 -8.65 22.39
N GLN A 131 17.07 -7.63 23.04
CA GLN A 131 17.03 -6.24 22.54
C GLN A 131 17.92 -6.10 21.29
N THR A 132 19.08 -6.76 21.29
CA THR A 132 19.99 -6.82 20.15
C THR A 132 19.35 -7.52 18.95
N TYR A 133 18.75 -8.70 19.17
CA TYR A 133 18.04 -9.43 18.12
C TYR A 133 16.82 -8.65 17.63
N ALA A 134 16.08 -8.00 18.52
CA ALA A 134 14.94 -7.16 18.15
C ALA A 134 15.37 -5.99 17.25
N MET A 135 16.49 -5.33 17.58
CA MET A 135 17.06 -4.27 16.76
C MET A 135 17.41 -4.77 15.34
N TYR A 136 18.14 -5.88 15.23
CA TYR A 136 18.48 -6.44 13.92
C TYR A 136 17.26 -6.91 13.14
N TYR A 137 16.32 -7.60 13.80
CA TYR A 137 15.08 -8.06 13.18
C TYR A 137 14.26 -6.89 12.63
N PHE A 138 14.08 -5.84 13.45
CA PHE A 138 13.28 -4.67 13.11
C PHE A 138 13.92 -3.87 11.97
N CYS A 139 15.23 -3.63 12.04
CA CYS A 139 15.97 -2.97 10.96
C CYS A 139 15.94 -3.80 9.67
N PHE A 140 16.15 -5.11 9.75
CA PHE A 140 16.08 -5.98 8.58
C PHE A 140 14.69 -5.99 7.97
N HIS A 141 13.62 -5.99 8.78
CA HIS A 141 12.25 -5.85 8.30
C HIS A 141 12.10 -4.59 7.43
N TYR A 142 12.39 -3.41 7.97
CA TYR A 142 12.17 -2.15 7.25
C TYR A 142 13.14 -1.97 6.08
N PHE A 143 14.38 -2.43 6.20
CA PHE A 143 15.32 -2.47 5.07
C PHE A 143 14.76 -3.34 3.94
N LYS A 144 14.31 -4.56 4.23
CA LYS A 144 13.66 -5.45 3.26
C LYS A 144 12.46 -4.75 2.62
N ARG A 145 11.59 -4.07 3.38
CA ARG A 145 10.42 -3.35 2.85
C ARG A 145 10.81 -2.22 1.88
N ILE A 146 11.91 -1.51 2.17
CA ILE A 146 12.48 -0.50 1.26
C ILE A 146 13.00 -1.16 -0.02
N MET A 147 13.77 -2.24 0.10
CA MET A 147 14.30 -2.97 -1.07
C MET A 147 13.16 -3.55 -1.93
N GLU A 148 12.13 -4.14 -1.32
CA GLU A 148 10.94 -4.61 -2.03
C GLU A 148 10.23 -3.48 -2.79
N THR A 149 10.16 -2.29 -2.19
CA THR A 149 9.54 -1.12 -2.81
C THR A 149 10.21 -0.72 -4.11
N PHE A 150 11.55 -0.75 -4.17
CA PHE A 150 12.29 -0.36 -5.36
C PHE A 150 12.48 -1.50 -6.38
N PHE A 151 12.67 -2.73 -5.90
CA PHE A 151 13.13 -3.83 -6.76
C PHE A 151 12.08 -4.92 -7.02
N VAL A 152 11.02 -4.99 -6.22
CA VAL A 152 10.00 -6.06 -6.31
C VAL A 152 8.63 -5.53 -6.69
N HIS A 153 8.15 -4.48 -6.01
CA HIS A 153 6.79 -4.00 -6.17
C HIS A 153 6.54 -3.40 -7.57
N ARG A 154 5.42 -3.80 -8.19
CA ARG A 154 4.86 -3.19 -9.41
C ARG A 154 3.52 -2.56 -9.05
N PHE A 155 3.43 -1.23 -9.01
CA PHE A 155 2.21 -0.52 -8.61
C PHE A 155 1.22 -0.39 -9.77
N SER A 156 -0.09 -0.50 -9.48
CA SER A 156 -1.15 -0.32 -10.48
C SER A 156 -1.48 1.15 -10.75
N HIS A 157 -1.21 2.02 -9.78
CA HIS A 157 -1.27 3.46 -9.92
C HIS A 157 0.15 3.98 -9.70
N ALA A 158 0.58 4.94 -10.51
CA ALA A 158 1.93 5.49 -10.38
C ALA A 158 2.08 6.36 -9.12
N THR A 159 1.02 7.05 -8.70
CA THR A 159 1.09 8.10 -7.69
C THR A 159 0.00 8.05 -6.63
N SER A 160 0.27 8.71 -5.50
CA SER A 160 -0.61 8.94 -4.36
C SER A 160 -0.61 10.42 -3.97
N PRO A 161 -1.68 10.95 -3.36
CA PRO A 161 -1.67 12.26 -2.73
C PRO A 161 -0.55 12.40 -1.69
N VAL A 162 0.12 13.56 -1.68
CA VAL A 162 1.22 13.87 -0.74
C VAL A 162 0.75 13.80 0.72
N SER A 163 -0.50 14.15 1.03
CA SER A 163 -1.07 14.01 2.38
C SER A 163 -0.99 12.59 2.94
N ASN A 164 -1.00 11.57 2.07
CA ASN A 164 -0.86 10.18 2.50
C ASN A 164 0.56 9.87 2.99
N VAL A 165 1.59 10.57 2.50
CA VAL A 165 2.96 10.41 3.00
C VAL A 165 3.00 10.80 4.46
N PHE A 166 2.53 12.00 4.81
CA PHE A 166 2.52 12.47 6.20
C PHE A 166 1.72 11.56 7.12
N ARG A 167 0.53 11.11 6.69
CA ARG A 167 -0.28 10.18 7.48
C ARG A 167 0.44 8.84 7.72
N ASN A 168 1.05 8.29 6.68
CA ASN A 168 1.74 7.02 6.77
C ASN A 168 3.01 7.16 7.62
N CYS A 169 3.83 8.19 7.40
CA CYS A 169 5.00 8.48 8.23
C CYS A 169 4.60 8.65 9.69
N ALA A 170 3.57 9.44 10.01
CA ALA A 170 3.09 9.59 11.38
C ALA A 170 2.73 8.25 12.02
N TYR A 171 1.99 7.38 11.31
CA TYR A 171 1.66 6.04 11.78
C TYR A 171 2.91 5.18 12.02
N TYR A 172 3.73 4.98 10.98
CA TYR A 172 4.87 4.08 11.04
C TYR A 172 5.95 4.57 12.02
N TRP A 173 6.27 5.85 12.00
CA TRP A 173 7.35 6.42 12.81
C TRP A 173 6.96 6.47 14.28
N THR A 174 5.70 6.78 14.60
CA THR A 174 5.22 6.78 15.99
C THR A 174 5.21 5.37 16.56
N PHE A 175 4.68 4.38 15.82
CA PHE A 175 4.75 2.99 16.27
C PHE A 175 6.18 2.48 16.34
N GLY A 176 7.05 2.87 15.40
CA GLY A 176 8.48 2.57 15.44
C GLY A 176 9.15 3.11 16.69
N ALA A 177 8.90 4.38 17.05
CA ALA A 177 9.40 4.99 18.28
C ALA A 177 8.81 4.31 19.52
N TYR A 178 7.51 4.02 19.54
CA TYR A 178 6.83 3.39 20.67
C TYR A 178 7.39 1.99 20.95
N ILE A 179 7.51 1.14 19.93
CA ILE A 179 8.11 -0.20 20.10
C ILE A 179 9.58 -0.08 20.51
N ALA A 180 10.34 0.79 19.85
CA ALA A 180 11.75 0.99 20.15
C ALA A 180 11.98 1.45 21.59
N TYR A 181 11.16 2.39 22.09
CA TYR A 181 11.23 2.88 23.45
C TYR A 181 11.04 1.75 24.47
N TYR A 182 9.96 0.98 24.37
CA TYR A 182 9.69 -0.05 25.39
C TYR A 182 10.61 -1.26 25.29
N CYS A 183 10.97 -1.68 24.07
CA CYS A 183 11.87 -2.82 23.88
C CYS A 183 13.30 -2.49 24.33
N ASN A 184 13.74 -1.23 24.19
CA ASN A 184 15.09 -0.81 24.54
C ASN A 184 15.18 -0.15 25.93
N HIS A 185 14.07 -0.03 26.67
CA HIS A 185 14.05 0.63 27.96
C HIS A 185 15.02 -0.04 28.96
N PRO A 186 15.71 0.71 29.84
CA PRO A 186 16.61 0.11 30.83
C PRO A 186 15.92 -0.85 31.82
N LEU A 187 14.62 -0.67 32.04
CA LEU A 187 13.79 -1.54 32.89
C LEU A 187 13.15 -2.72 32.12
N TYR A 188 13.56 -2.96 30.88
CA TYR A 188 13.04 -4.07 30.08
C TYR A 188 13.46 -5.41 30.69
N THR A 189 12.49 -6.29 30.95
CA THR A 189 12.74 -7.65 31.44
C THR A 189 12.64 -8.64 30.28
N PRO A 190 13.72 -9.38 29.94
CA PRO A 190 13.69 -10.33 28.84
C PRO A 190 12.89 -11.58 29.17
N VAL A 191 12.36 -12.21 28.13
CA VAL A 191 11.79 -13.57 28.18
C VAL A 191 12.88 -14.63 28.29
N SER A 192 12.50 -15.90 28.47
CA SER A 192 13.46 -17.01 28.47
C SER A 192 14.17 -17.15 27.12
N ASP A 193 15.40 -17.66 27.14
CA ASP A 193 16.20 -17.89 25.91
C ASP A 193 15.46 -18.76 24.88
N LEU A 194 14.77 -19.81 25.33
CA LEU A 194 13.98 -20.67 24.47
C LEU A 194 12.81 -19.90 23.82
N GLN A 195 12.07 -19.11 24.60
CA GLN A 195 10.95 -18.31 24.07
C GLN A 195 11.42 -17.26 23.07
N MET A 196 12.54 -16.58 23.36
CA MET A 196 13.16 -15.63 22.44
C MET A 196 13.49 -16.29 21.10
N LYS A 197 14.17 -17.45 21.13
CA LYS A 197 14.56 -18.20 19.92
C LYS A 197 13.35 -18.66 19.12
N ILE A 198 12.32 -19.18 19.78
CA ILE A 198 11.07 -19.60 19.13
C ILE A 198 10.39 -18.39 18.46
N GLY A 199 10.23 -17.28 19.19
CA GLY A 199 9.55 -16.09 18.67
C GLY A 199 10.26 -15.50 17.46
N PHE A 200 11.58 -15.29 17.52
CA PHE A 200 12.34 -14.80 16.37
C PHE A 200 12.40 -15.83 15.24
N GLY A 201 12.48 -17.13 15.55
CA GLY A 201 12.42 -18.19 14.54
C GLY A 201 11.13 -18.15 13.72
N ILE A 202 9.97 -18.07 14.39
CA ILE A 202 8.67 -17.87 13.74
C ILE A 202 8.68 -16.57 12.94
N GLY A 203 9.17 -15.49 13.54
CA GLY A 203 9.26 -14.17 12.93
C GLY A 203 10.03 -14.17 11.61
N VAL A 204 11.20 -14.83 11.57
CA VAL A 204 12.07 -14.90 10.38
C VAL A 204 11.45 -15.76 9.29
N VAL A 205 10.91 -16.93 9.63
CA VAL A 205 10.21 -17.80 8.65
C VAL A 205 9.05 -17.03 7.99
N CYS A 206 8.25 -16.32 8.79
CA CYS A 206 7.14 -15.53 8.28
C CYS A 206 7.62 -14.34 7.43
N GLN A 207 8.74 -13.73 7.77
CA GLN A 207 9.32 -12.63 7.00
C GLN A 207 9.85 -13.08 5.63
N ILE A 208 10.45 -14.28 5.55
CA ILE A 208 10.82 -14.92 4.28
C ILE A 208 9.57 -15.27 3.47
N ALA A 209 8.57 -15.87 4.11
CA ALA A 209 7.29 -16.20 3.47
C ALA A 209 6.58 -14.95 2.91
N ASN A 210 6.64 -13.83 3.63
CA ASN A 210 6.11 -12.54 3.18
C ASN A 210 6.85 -12.02 1.94
N PHE A 211 8.18 -12.10 1.91
CA PHE A 211 8.99 -11.75 0.74
C PHE A 211 8.58 -12.58 -0.48
N TYR A 212 8.45 -13.89 -0.29
CA TYR A 212 8.03 -14.80 -1.35
C TYR A 212 6.61 -14.47 -1.85
N CYS A 213 5.69 -14.10 -0.95
CA CYS A 213 4.37 -13.61 -1.35
C CYS A 213 4.46 -12.34 -2.22
N HIS A 214 5.35 -11.40 -1.92
CA HIS A 214 5.55 -10.21 -2.75
C HIS A 214 6.12 -10.53 -4.13
N ILE A 215 7.01 -11.51 -4.25
CA ILE A 215 7.49 -12.00 -5.55
C ILE A 215 6.32 -12.59 -6.36
N LEU A 216 5.49 -13.43 -5.74
CA LEU A 216 4.31 -14.00 -6.42
C LEU A 216 3.36 -12.89 -6.90
N LEU A 217 3.11 -11.87 -6.07
CA LEU A 217 2.26 -10.74 -6.41
C LEU A 217 2.85 -9.87 -7.54
N ARG A 218 4.18 -9.71 -7.60
CA ARG A 218 4.87 -9.02 -8.70
C ARG A 218 4.59 -9.69 -10.05
N ASN A 219 4.56 -11.02 -10.07
CA ASN A 219 4.40 -11.81 -11.30
C ASN A 219 2.98 -11.76 -11.87
N LEU A 220 1.99 -11.27 -11.12
CA LEU A 220 0.62 -11.04 -11.60
C LEU A 220 0.49 -9.80 -12.50
N ARG A 221 1.56 -9.02 -12.67
CA ARG A 221 1.58 -7.79 -13.47
C ARG A 221 2.69 -7.87 -14.50
N SER A 222 2.43 -7.33 -15.70
CA SER A 222 3.48 -7.17 -16.70
C SER A 222 4.60 -6.25 -16.19
N PRO A 223 5.81 -6.30 -16.78
CA PRO A 223 6.88 -5.36 -16.46
C PRO A 223 6.48 -3.88 -16.56
N THR A 224 5.57 -3.57 -17.49
CA THR A 224 5.02 -2.22 -17.73
C THR A 224 3.90 -1.82 -16.74
N GLY A 225 3.62 -2.65 -15.74
CA GLY A 225 2.56 -2.45 -14.75
C GLY A 225 1.14 -2.56 -15.31
N SER A 226 0.98 -2.89 -16.59
CA SER A 226 -0.32 -3.10 -17.23
C SER A 226 -0.87 -4.49 -16.94
N GLY A 227 -2.16 -4.56 -16.67
CA GLY A 227 -2.86 -5.81 -16.46
C GLY A 227 -4.14 -5.58 -15.67
N GLY A 228 -5.18 -6.34 -16.01
CA GLY A 228 -6.38 -6.43 -15.19
C GLY A 228 -6.09 -7.05 -13.83
N TYR A 229 -7.08 -7.07 -12.95
CA TYR A 229 -6.99 -7.88 -11.74
C TYR A 229 -6.79 -9.35 -12.13
N GLN A 230 -5.94 -10.06 -11.39
CA GLN A 230 -5.70 -11.49 -11.53
C GLN A 230 -5.86 -12.17 -10.17
N ILE A 231 -6.20 -13.47 -10.17
CA ILE A 231 -6.28 -14.28 -8.95
C ILE A 231 -4.87 -14.77 -8.60
N PRO A 232 -4.31 -14.40 -7.43
CA PRO A 232 -3.03 -14.95 -6.98
C PRO A 232 -3.09 -16.48 -6.81
N ARG A 233 -2.05 -17.19 -7.23
CA ARG A 233 -1.92 -18.65 -7.11
C ARG A 233 -0.50 -19.01 -6.63
N GLY A 234 -0.37 -20.18 -6.02
CA GLY A 234 0.89 -20.68 -5.45
C GLY A 234 1.04 -20.38 -3.96
N PHE A 235 1.78 -21.23 -3.24
CA PHE A 235 2.05 -21.09 -1.81
C PHE A 235 0.75 -20.91 -0.99
N LEU A 236 0.77 -20.07 0.06
CA LEU A 236 -0.37 -19.73 0.88
C LEU A 236 -1.51 -19.05 0.10
N PHE A 237 -1.26 -18.48 -1.08
CA PHE A 237 -2.36 -17.94 -1.90
C PHE A 237 -3.31 -19.02 -2.38
N ASN A 238 -2.95 -20.31 -2.34
CA ASN A 238 -3.88 -21.40 -2.63
C ASN A 238 -4.97 -21.54 -1.55
N ILE A 239 -4.68 -21.14 -0.32
CA ILE A 239 -5.53 -21.36 0.87
C ILE A 239 -6.19 -20.06 1.31
N VAL A 240 -5.46 -18.94 1.27
CA VAL A 240 -5.93 -17.62 1.72
C VAL A 240 -5.83 -16.57 0.63
N THR A 241 -6.64 -15.52 0.75
CA THR A 241 -6.71 -14.47 -0.27
C THR A 241 -5.55 -13.49 -0.19
N CYS A 242 -5.14 -13.14 1.03
CA CYS A 242 -4.08 -12.17 1.29
C CYS A 242 -2.92 -12.80 2.07
N ALA A 243 -2.25 -13.76 1.44
CA ALA A 243 -1.13 -14.49 2.05
C ALA A 243 0.02 -13.58 2.53
N ASN A 244 0.27 -12.47 1.82
CA ASN A 244 1.26 -11.49 2.22
C ASN A 244 0.88 -10.82 3.56
N TYR A 245 -0.40 -10.51 3.79
CA TYR A 245 -0.88 -9.95 5.06
C TYR A 245 -0.89 -10.98 6.18
N THR A 246 -1.28 -12.23 5.89
CA THR A 246 -1.17 -13.31 6.86
C THR A 246 0.26 -13.45 7.36
N THR A 247 1.22 -13.60 6.45
CA THR A 247 2.63 -13.78 6.82
C THR A 247 3.18 -12.54 7.54
N GLU A 248 2.73 -11.33 7.17
CA GLU A 248 3.07 -10.10 7.87
C GLU A 248 2.57 -10.09 9.33
N ILE A 249 1.32 -10.47 9.58
CA ILE A 249 0.73 -10.51 10.93
C ILE A 249 1.49 -11.52 11.80
N TYR A 250 1.74 -12.72 11.26
CA TYR A 250 2.44 -13.77 11.98
C TYR A 250 3.92 -13.46 12.22
N GLN A 251 4.58 -12.69 11.33
CA GLN A 251 5.94 -12.22 11.58
C GLN A 251 5.99 -11.34 12.85
N TRP A 252 5.00 -10.45 12.99
CA TRP A 252 4.91 -9.54 14.12
C TRP A 252 4.43 -10.23 15.39
N LEU A 253 3.61 -11.28 15.27
CA LEU A 253 3.31 -12.18 16.37
C LEU A 253 4.59 -12.86 16.90
N GLY A 254 5.43 -13.40 16.01
CA GLY A 254 6.73 -13.97 16.38
C GLY A 254 7.64 -12.97 17.10
N PHE A 255 7.77 -11.76 16.54
CA PHE A 255 8.51 -10.66 17.19
C PHE A 255 7.98 -10.35 18.61
N ASN A 256 6.66 -10.36 18.79
CA ASN A 256 6.04 -10.08 20.09
C ASN A 256 6.13 -11.25 21.08
N ILE A 257 6.17 -12.50 20.62
CA ILE A 257 6.51 -13.64 21.47
C ILE A 257 7.94 -13.50 22.01
N ALA A 258 8.88 -13.03 21.18
CA ALA A 258 10.28 -12.87 21.57
C ALA A 258 10.54 -11.65 22.45
N THR A 259 9.79 -10.56 22.28
CA THR A 259 10.04 -9.29 23.00
C THR A 259 9.05 -9.03 24.13
N GLN A 260 7.85 -9.60 24.11
CA GLN A 260 6.84 -9.52 25.16
C GLN A 260 6.61 -8.10 25.73
N THR A 261 6.52 -7.09 24.84
CA THR A 261 6.19 -5.71 25.25
C THR A 261 4.72 -5.40 24.98
N VAL A 262 4.08 -4.68 25.91
CA VAL A 262 2.71 -4.16 25.69
C VAL A 262 2.65 -3.31 24.41
N ALA A 263 3.66 -2.47 24.20
CA ALA A 263 3.76 -1.61 23.02
C ALA A 263 3.73 -2.40 21.71
N GLY A 264 4.49 -3.50 21.65
CA GLY A 264 4.53 -4.36 20.48
C GLY A 264 3.21 -5.11 20.23
N TYR A 265 2.53 -5.59 21.29
CA TYR A 265 1.22 -6.24 21.15
C TYR A 265 0.12 -5.26 20.73
N VAL A 266 0.14 -4.02 21.24
CA VAL A 266 -0.77 -2.96 20.78
C VAL A 266 -0.56 -2.69 19.29
N PHE A 267 0.70 -2.56 18.85
CA PHE A 267 1.02 -2.43 17.43
C PHE A 267 0.49 -3.61 16.62
N LEU A 268 0.74 -4.85 17.06
CA LEU A 268 0.28 -6.06 16.38
C LEU A 268 -1.25 -6.06 16.20
N ALA A 269 -2.00 -5.72 17.26
CA ALA A 269 -3.46 -5.68 17.20
C ALA A 269 -3.96 -4.63 16.19
N VAL A 270 -3.40 -3.42 16.24
CA VAL A 270 -3.75 -2.33 15.31
C VAL A 270 -3.39 -2.69 13.87
N ALA A 271 -2.17 -3.19 13.63
CA ALA A 271 -1.70 -3.59 12.31
C ALA A 271 -2.53 -4.74 11.74
N ALA A 272 -2.86 -5.74 12.56
CA ALA A 272 -3.71 -6.86 12.18
C ALA A 272 -5.12 -6.40 11.80
N ALA A 273 -5.74 -5.50 12.58
CA ALA A 273 -7.07 -4.95 12.28
C ALA A 273 -7.08 -4.19 10.94
N ILE A 274 -6.11 -3.32 10.70
CA ILE A 274 -5.98 -2.55 9.46
C ILE A 274 -5.80 -3.48 8.25
N MET A 275 -4.88 -4.45 8.35
CA MET A 275 -4.62 -5.39 7.26
C MET A 275 -5.79 -6.32 6.99
N THR A 276 -6.52 -6.75 8.03
CA THR A 276 -7.72 -7.58 7.89
C THR A 276 -8.81 -6.83 7.15
N ASN A 277 -9.05 -5.56 7.49
CA ASN A 277 -10.01 -4.71 6.77
C ASN A 277 -9.63 -4.57 5.27
N TRP A 278 -8.34 -4.37 4.98
CA TRP A 278 -7.87 -4.34 3.59
C TRP A 278 -8.01 -5.69 2.88
N ALA A 279 -7.78 -6.79 3.59
CA ALA A 279 -7.93 -8.15 3.07
C ALA A 279 -9.38 -8.45 2.71
N LEU A 280 -10.34 -8.09 3.57
CA LEU A 280 -11.78 -8.23 3.31
C LEU A 280 -12.21 -7.45 2.06
N GLY A 281 -11.73 -6.20 1.93
CA GLY A 281 -11.99 -5.38 0.75
C GLY A 281 -11.42 -6.00 -0.55
N LYS A 282 -10.19 -6.54 -0.48
CA LYS A 282 -9.57 -7.27 -1.61
C LYS A 282 -10.35 -8.53 -1.97
N HIS A 283 -10.74 -9.32 -0.97
CA HIS A 283 -11.48 -10.58 -1.15
C HIS A 283 -12.84 -10.34 -1.79
N SER A 284 -13.62 -9.38 -1.27
CA SER A 284 -14.91 -8.99 -1.85
C SER A 284 -14.78 -8.55 -3.31
N ARG A 285 -13.76 -7.75 -3.63
CA ARG A 285 -13.51 -7.31 -5.00
C ARG A 285 -13.18 -8.48 -5.94
N LEU A 286 -12.30 -9.41 -5.52
CA LEU A 286 -11.94 -10.56 -6.34
C LEU A 286 -13.17 -11.46 -6.58
N ARG A 287 -13.99 -11.73 -5.56
CA ARG A 287 -15.23 -12.51 -5.72
C ARG A 287 -16.22 -11.87 -6.70
N LYS A 288 -16.30 -10.53 -6.75
CA LYS A 288 -17.16 -9.81 -7.70
C LYS A 288 -16.60 -9.80 -9.13
N LEU A 289 -15.28 -9.69 -9.28
CA LEU A 289 -14.62 -9.69 -10.59
C LEU A 289 -14.58 -11.09 -11.23
N PHE A 290 -14.52 -12.12 -10.39
CA PHE A 290 -14.39 -13.52 -10.77
C PHE A 290 -15.60 -14.31 -10.24
N ASP A 291 -16.78 -13.99 -10.74
CA ASP A 291 -18.06 -14.55 -10.27
C ASP A 291 -18.45 -15.87 -10.95
N GLY A 292 -17.77 -16.24 -12.04
CA GLY A 292 -18.09 -17.43 -12.83
C GLY A 292 -19.23 -17.24 -13.83
N LYS A 293 -19.73 -16.00 -14.03
CA LYS A 293 -20.82 -15.69 -14.97
C LYS A 293 -20.26 -15.16 -16.28
N ASP A 294 -21.03 -15.27 -17.36
CA ASP A 294 -20.69 -14.71 -18.68
C ASP A 294 -19.28 -15.14 -19.19
N GLY A 295 -18.90 -16.39 -18.95
CA GLY A 295 -17.59 -16.94 -19.33
C GLY A 295 -16.42 -16.46 -18.47
N ARG A 296 -16.65 -15.69 -17.38
CA ARG A 296 -15.60 -15.24 -16.46
C ARG A 296 -15.10 -16.39 -15.59
N PRO A 297 -13.83 -16.35 -15.15
CA PRO A 297 -13.32 -17.32 -14.19
C PRO A 297 -14.04 -17.17 -12.84
N LYS A 298 -14.21 -18.29 -12.11
CA LYS A 298 -14.77 -18.30 -10.76
C LYS A 298 -13.67 -18.20 -9.71
N TYR A 299 -13.84 -17.31 -8.73
CA TYR A 299 -12.94 -17.20 -7.60
C TYR A 299 -13.00 -18.47 -6.74
N PRO A 300 -11.86 -19.10 -6.40
CA PRO A 300 -11.83 -20.30 -5.57
C PRO A 300 -12.27 -20.01 -4.13
N ARG A 301 -12.82 -21.02 -3.45
CA ARG A 301 -13.15 -20.92 -2.03
C ARG A 301 -11.85 -20.87 -1.21
N ARG A 302 -11.59 -19.73 -0.58
CA ARG A 302 -10.39 -19.45 0.23
C ARG A 302 -10.80 -18.64 1.46
N TRP A 303 -10.05 -18.81 2.55
CA TRP A 303 -10.14 -17.89 3.68
C TRP A 303 -9.62 -16.51 3.28
N VAL A 304 -9.92 -15.48 4.07
CA VAL A 304 -9.46 -14.12 3.76
C VAL A 304 -7.99 -14.01 4.15
N ILE A 305 -7.70 -14.37 5.39
CA ILE A 305 -6.36 -14.57 5.97
C ILE A 305 -6.39 -15.87 6.82
N LEU A 306 -5.28 -16.26 7.45
CA LEU A 306 -5.32 -17.43 8.36
C LEU A 306 -5.89 -17.01 9.73
N PRO A 307 -6.48 -17.97 10.49
CA PRO A 307 -6.98 -17.73 11.85
C PRO A 307 -5.98 -16.98 12.74
N PRO A 308 -6.42 -16.22 13.75
CA PRO A 308 -7.79 -16.21 14.28
C PRO A 308 -8.81 -15.33 13.51
N PHE A 309 -8.45 -14.75 12.36
CA PHE A 309 -9.29 -13.73 11.71
C PHE A 309 -9.72 -14.08 10.27
N LEU A 310 -10.74 -14.93 10.11
CA LEU A 310 -11.61 -15.07 8.92
C LEU A 310 -11.04 -15.59 7.57
#